data_AF-A0A1F9XL85-F1
#
_entry.id   AF-A0A1F9XL85-F1
#
_cell.length_a   1.000
_cell.length_b   1.000
_cell.length_c   1.000
_cell.angle_alpha   90.00
_cell.angle_beta   90.00
_cell.angle_gamma   90.00
#
_symmetry.space_group_name_H-M   'P 1'
#
loop_
_entity.id
_entity.type
_entity.pdbx_description
1 polymer ?
#
loop_
_entity_poly.entity_id
_entity_poly.type
_entity_poly.pdbx_seq_one_letter_code
_entity_poly.pdbx_strand_id
1 'polypeptide(L)'
;MARLEEYRSLAGSNVIDELRLLAQRLKGRTVLHVNSTAVGGGVAEILNRMVPLLNELEVPTRWEVIKGGEAFFAATKKFHNALHGDPQELRPRDYQAFEETTDENLNALKLDADFVFIHDPQPAALVKKRAALKNRWLWRCHIDLSHADPGVWSFLRPYVEDYDACVVSSPAFAQKLPIPQILIAPSIDPLSDKNRDLEEHEVRQIMERLKIPLDKPLITQVSRFDRLKDPLGVIKAFRSIKTSAEARLLLVGGSAPDDPEGTLVYQEALDEAKGEEDIIILALPPTSHIEINAIQRASSIILQKSIREGFGLTVSEALWKGKPVIAGAVGGIPQQIIHKQSGILVHSIE
;
A
#
# COMPACT_ATOMS: atom_id res chain seq x y z
N MET A 1 11.97 18.46 -3.14
CA MET A 1 11.39 17.67 -2.03
C MET A 1 10.53 18.59 -1.20
N ALA A 2 9.35 18.14 -0.78
CA ALA A 2 8.48 18.93 0.10
C ALA A 2 9.16 19.15 1.46
N ARG A 3 9.04 20.35 2.01
CA ARG A 3 9.53 20.73 3.33
C ARG A 3 8.43 20.60 4.36
N LEU A 4 8.80 20.29 5.60
CA LEU A 4 7.86 20.14 6.72
C LEU A 4 6.97 21.39 6.90
N GLU A 5 7.53 22.57 6.64
CA GLU A 5 6.81 23.84 6.74
C GLU A 5 5.62 23.94 5.78
N GLU A 6 5.71 23.31 4.60
CA GLU A 6 4.64 23.31 3.59
C GLU A 6 3.38 22.55 4.07
N TYR A 7 3.52 21.68 5.08
CA TYR A 7 2.40 20.97 5.70
C TYR A 7 1.64 21.81 6.72
N ARG A 8 2.12 22.99 7.15
CA ARG A 8 1.42 23.81 8.16
C ARG A 8 0.03 24.24 7.73
N SER A 9 -0.16 24.56 6.46
CA SER A 9 -1.48 24.95 5.92
C SER A 9 -2.47 23.79 5.90
N LEU A 10 -1.99 22.55 5.91
CA LEU A 10 -2.79 21.33 5.78
C LEU A 10 -3.04 20.65 7.14
N ALA A 11 -1.98 20.49 7.95
CA ALA A 11 -2.02 19.82 9.25
C ALA A 11 -2.21 20.79 10.43
N GLY A 12 -2.02 22.10 10.22
CA GLY A 12 -2.03 23.12 11.25
C GLY A 12 -0.67 23.31 11.92
N SER A 13 -0.38 24.56 12.32
CA SER A 13 0.90 24.93 12.92
C SER A 13 1.24 24.14 14.18
N ASN A 14 0.26 23.91 15.05
CA ASN A 14 0.46 23.20 16.32
C ASN A 14 1.00 21.78 16.12
N VAL A 15 0.54 21.06 15.09
CA VAL A 15 1.01 19.70 14.78
C VAL A 15 2.47 19.73 14.36
N ILE A 16 2.86 20.69 13.52
CA ILE A 16 4.25 20.82 13.06
C ILE A 16 5.18 21.22 14.23
N ASP A 17 4.72 22.10 15.11
CA ASP A 17 5.49 22.50 16.30
C ASP A 17 5.64 21.35 17.30
N GLU A 18 4.58 20.57 17.51
CA GLU A 18 4.62 19.35 18.33
C GLU A 18 5.60 18.32 17.75
N LEU A 19 5.57 18.08 16.44
CA LEU A 19 6.52 17.17 15.78
C LEU A 19 7.97 17.60 16.02
N ARG A 20 8.27 18.90 15.94
CA ARG A 20 9.61 19.44 16.25
C ARG A 20 10.00 19.20 17.70
N LEU A 21 9.08 19.38 18.66
CA LEU A 21 9.34 19.10 20.08
C LEU A 21 9.56 17.61 20.35
N LEU A 22 8.81 16.73 19.68
CA LEU A 22 8.99 15.29 19.79
C LEU A 22 10.31 14.82 19.18
N ALA A 23 10.70 15.37 18.03
CA ALA A 23 11.96 15.07 17.36
C ALA A 23 13.18 15.39 18.23
N GLN A 24 13.12 16.45 19.06
CA GLN A 24 14.18 16.77 20.01
C GLN A 24 14.49 15.64 21.00
N ARG A 25 13.51 14.78 21.32
CA ARG A 25 13.72 13.61 22.19
C ARG A 25 14.57 12.52 21.52
N LEU A 26 14.69 12.57 20.20
CA LEU A 26 15.49 11.66 19.37
C LEU A 26 16.81 12.29 18.94
N LYS A 27 17.17 13.47 19.46
CA LYS A 27 18.41 14.16 19.10
C LYS A 27 19.63 13.26 19.33
N GLY A 28 20.45 13.15 18.29
CA GLY A 28 21.66 12.30 18.30
C GLY A 28 21.40 10.80 18.14
N ARG A 29 20.15 10.38 17.93
CA ARG A 29 19.78 9.00 17.60
C ARG A 29 19.63 8.83 16.10
N THR A 30 19.98 7.64 15.62
CA THR A 30 19.92 7.28 14.20
C THR A 30 18.80 6.29 13.94
N VAL A 31 18.13 6.43 12.80
CA VAL A 31 17.03 5.56 12.36
C VAL A 31 17.40 4.92 11.01
N LEU A 32 17.10 3.63 10.86
CA LEU A 32 17.24 2.89 9.61
C LEU A 32 15.90 2.27 9.23
N HIS A 33 15.47 2.46 8.00
CA HIS A 33 14.39 1.69 7.37
C HIS A 33 14.97 0.66 6.40
N VAL A 34 14.43 -0.57 6.41
CA VAL A 34 14.79 -1.62 5.46
C VAL A 34 13.53 -2.24 4.85
N ASN A 35 13.44 -2.29 3.52
CA ASN A 35 12.36 -2.96 2.80
C ASN A 35 12.89 -3.69 1.54
N SER A 36 11.99 -4.21 0.70
CA SER A 36 12.32 -5.01 -0.49
C SER A 36 12.37 -4.26 -1.82
N THR A 37 11.91 -3.00 -1.90
CA THR A 37 11.92 -2.23 -3.16
C THR A 37 12.06 -0.73 -2.93
N ALA A 38 12.86 -0.05 -3.78
CA ALA A 38 13.01 1.41 -3.77
C ALA A 38 11.92 2.13 -4.58
N VAL A 39 11.27 1.44 -5.52
CA VAL A 39 10.33 2.03 -6.48
C VAL A 39 9.09 1.15 -6.60
N GLY A 40 7.92 1.77 -6.63
CA GLY A 40 6.65 1.07 -6.73
C GLY A 40 6.19 0.48 -5.39
N GLY A 41 4.87 0.47 -5.19
CA GLY A 41 4.24 -0.01 -3.96
C GLY A 41 4.15 1.06 -2.86
N GLY A 42 3.20 0.87 -1.94
CA GLY A 42 2.88 1.86 -0.91
C GLY A 42 4.01 2.13 0.09
N VAL A 43 4.84 1.12 0.42
CA VAL A 43 5.95 1.28 1.35
C VAL A 43 7.03 2.22 0.78
N ALA A 44 7.44 2.02 -0.47
CA ALA A 44 8.41 2.89 -1.12
C ALA A 44 7.89 4.33 -1.25
N GLU A 45 6.60 4.51 -1.56
CA GLU A 45 5.98 5.84 -1.62
C GLU A 45 6.04 6.58 -0.27
N ILE A 46 5.74 5.87 0.82
CA ILE A 46 5.83 6.41 2.19
C ILE A 46 7.29 6.77 2.53
N LEU A 47 8.24 5.85 2.30
CA LEU A 47 9.64 6.06 2.71
C LEU A 47 10.33 7.18 1.92
N ASN A 48 9.99 7.34 0.63
CA ASN A 48 10.48 8.47 -0.18
C ASN A 48 10.10 9.85 0.36
N ARG A 49 9.05 9.92 1.22
CA ARG A 49 8.60 11.17 1.87
C ARG A 49 9.02 11.24 3.32
N MET A 50 8.84 10.16 4.06
CA MET A 50 9.08 10.12 5.50
C MET A 50 10.56 10.30 5.84
N VAL A 51 11.47 9.69 5.08
CA VAL A 51 12.92 9.76 5.37
C VAL A 51 13.47 11.18 5.24
N PRO A 52 13.20 11.94 4.15
CA PRO A 52 13.58 13.36 4.09
C PRO A 52 12.99 14.21 5.22
N LEU A 53 11.72 14.01 5.57
CA LEU A 53 11.05 14.78 6.63
C LEU A 53 11.66 14.51 8.01
N LEU A 54 12.01 13.26 8.32
CA LEU A 54 12.73 12.93 9.56
C LEU A 54 14.12 13.57 9.61
N ASN A 55 14.83 13.62 8.48
CA ASN A 55 16.12 14.31 8.40
C ASN A 55 15.99 15.83 8.56
N GLU A 56 14.94 16.45 8.01
CA GLU A 56 14.62 17.87 8.24
C GLU A 56 14.34 18.15 9.73
N LEU A 57 13.76 17.18 10.44
CA LEU A 57 13.54 17.21 11.89
C LEU A 57 14.80 16.93 12.73
N GLU A 58 15.98 16.88 12.11
CA GLU A 58 17.25 16.55 12.76
C GLU A 58 17.28 15.16 13.41
N VAL A 59 16.52 14.20 12.86
CA VAL A 59 16.58 12.78 13.20
C VAL A 59 17.29 12.04 12.05
N PRO A 60 18.62 11.81 12.14
CA PRO A 60 19.38 11.14 11.09
C PRO A 60 18.75 9.81 10.69
N THR A 61 18.16 9.79 9.50
CA THR A 61 17.40 8.65 8.99
C THR A 61 17.94 8.21 7.65
N ARG A 62 18.20 6.91 7.50
CA ARG A 62 18.57 6.29 6.23
C ARG A 62 17.62 5.17 5.84
N TRP A 63 17.62 4.85 4.56
CA TRP A 63 16.81 3.78 3.99
C TRP A 63 17.68 2.88 3.13
N GLU A 64 17.63 1.58 3.43
CA GLU A 64 18.31 0.54 2.68
C GLU A 64 17.27 -0.40 2.06
N VAL A 65 17.63 -1.01 0.93
CA VAL A 65 16.77 -1.97 0.22
C VAL A 65 17.52 -3.29 0.11
N ILE A 66 16.87 -4.39 0.48
CA ILE A 66 17.47 -5.72 0.33
C ILE A 66 17.65 -6.05 -1.16
N LYS A 67 18.70 -6.83 -1.46
CA LYS A 67 18.91 -7.42 -2.78
C LYS A 67 18.39 -8.85 -2.77
N GLY A 68 17.74 -9.29 -3.84
CA GLY A 68 17.25 -10.66 -3.97
C GLY A 68 17.26 -11.11 -5.42
N GLY A 69 17.49 -12.40 -5.64
CA GLY A 69 17.34 -13.02 -6.95
C GLY A 69 15.88 -13.32 -7.30
N GLU A 70 15.64 -13.78 -8.53
CA GLU A 70 14.30 -14.15 -9.01
C GLU A 70 13.62 -15.20 -8.10
N ALA A 71 14.38 -16.20 -7.65
CA ALA A 71 13.89 -17.24 -6.73
C ALA A 71 13.37 -16.66 -5.40
N PHE A 72 14.04 -15.64 -4.86
CA PHE A 72 13.63 -14.97 -3.62
C PHE A 72 12.34 -14.18 -3.80
N PHE A 73 12.22 -13.41 -4.89
CA PHE A 73 11.00 -12.65 -5.16
C PHE A 73 9.81 -13.56 -5.48
N ALA A 74 10.03 -14.67 -6.17
CA ALA A 74 9.02 -15.69 -6.37
C ALA A 74 8.56 -16.33 -5.04
N ALA A 75 9.50 -16.69 -4.15
CA ALA A 75 9.20 -17.25 -2.84
C ALA A 75 8.44 -16.24 -1.95
N THR A 76 8.91 -15.00 -1.87
CA THR A 76 8.27 -13.97 -1.04
C THR A 76 6.90 -13.53 -1.56
N LYS A 77 6.66 -13.62 -2.88
CA LYS A 77 5.31 -13.43 -3.44
C LYS A 77 4.36 -14.54 -3.00
N LYS A 78 4.81 -15.80 -3.01
CA LYS A 78 4.02 -16.91 -2.41
C LYS A 78 3.78 -16.68 -0.93
N PHE A 79 4.78 -16.23 -0.17
CA PHE A 79 4.63 -15.93 1.25
C PHE A 79 3.58 -14.84 1.45
N HIS A 80 3.64 -13.75 0.68
CA HIS A 80 2.67 -12.66 0.73
C HIS A 80 1.23 -13.17 0.50
N ASN A 81 1.01 -13.96 -0.56
CA ASN A 81 -0.33 -14.49 -0.86
C ASN A 81 -0.81 -15.48 0.22
N ALA A 82 0.08 -16.36 0.70
CA ALA A 82 -0.20 -17.30 1.78
C ALA A 82 -0.53 -16.60 3.11
N LEU A 83 0.19 -15.52 3.45
CA LEU A 83 -0.08 -14.71 4.64
C LEU A 83 -1.39 -13.93 4.51
N HIS A 84 -1.79 -13.56 3.29
CA HIS A 84 -3.12 -13.03 3.01
C HIS A 84 -4.22 -14.11 3.01
N GLY A 85 -3.89 -15.38 3.26
CA GLY A 85 -4.81 -16.51 3.36
C GLY A 85 -5.20 -17.13 2.02
N ASP A 86 -4.43 -16.90 0.97
CA ASP A 86 -4.58 -17.60 -0.31
C ASP A 86 -3.70 -18.86 -0.30
N PRO A 87 -4.25 -20.07 -0.50
CA PRO A 87 -3.46 -21.30 -0.48
C PRO A 87 -2.35 -21.29 -1.54
N GLN A 88 -1.10 -21.48 -1.10
CA GLN A 88 0.07 -21.51 -1.98
C GLN A 88 0.85 -22.81 -1.82
N GLU A 89 1.34 -23.37 -2.93
CA GLU A 89 2.22 -24.52 -2.90
C GLU A 89 3.67 -24.08 -2.60
N LEU A 90 4.01 -24.11 -1.31
CA LEU A 90 5.34 -23.77 -0.80
C LEU A 90 6.21 -25.02 -0.71
N ARG A 91 7.38 -24.95 -1.32
CA ARG A 91 8.35 -26.05 -1.35
C ARG A 91 9.56 -25.71 -0.47
N PRO A 92 10.33 -26.70 0.02
CA PRO A 92 11.53 -26.45 0.82
C PRO A 92 12.51 -25.44 0.19
N ARG A 93 12.65 -25.47 -1.15
CA ARG A 93 13.46 -24.49 -1.91
C ARG A 93 13.02 -23.03 -1.74
N ASP A 94 11.73 -22.78 -1.49
CA ASP A 94 11.20 -21.42 -1.34
C ASP A 94 11.69 -20.83 0.00
N TYR A 95 11.69 -21.64 1.07
CA TYR A 95 12.27 -21.27 2.37
C TYR A 95 13.80 -21.15 2.31
N GLN A 96 14.47 -22.06 1.61
CA GLN A 96 15.92 -21.99 1.41
C GLN A 96 16.34 -20.71 0.69
N ALA A 97 15.66 -20.33 -0.40
CA ALA A 97 15.94 -19.10 -1.12
C ALA A 97 15.75 -17.85 -0.25
N PHE A 98 14.75 -17.87 0.65
CA PHE A 98 14.53 -16.81 1.64
C PHE A 98 15.70 -16.69 2.63
N GLU A 99 16.18 -17.82 3.18
CA GLU A 99 17.28 -17.82 4.14
C GLU A 99 18.62 -17.44 3.51
N GLU A 100 18.95 -18.01 2.35
CA GLU A 100 20.18 -17.69 1.61
C GLU A 100 20.26 -16.19 1.28
N THR A 101 19.17 -15.63 0.77
CA THR A 101 19.09 -14.18 0.48
C THR A 101 19.19 -13.35 1.76
N THR A 102 18.62 -13.81 2.87
CA THR A 102 18.76 -13.15 4.17
C THR A 102 20.23 -13.09 4.58
N ASP A 103 20.96 -14.19 4.49
CA ASP A 103 22.36 -14.29 4.88
C ASP A 103 23.27 -13.41 4.01
N GLU A 104 23.00 -13.32 2.71
CA GLU A 104 23.69 -12.38 1.82
C GLU A 104 23.49 -10.92 2.26
N ASN A 105 22.25 -10.53 2.56
CA ASN A 105 21.94 -9.17 2.99
C ASN A 105 22.46 -8.83 4.39
N LEU A 106 22.52 -9.81 5.31
CA LEU A 106 23.12 -9.66 6.64
C LEU A 106 24.62 -9.30 6.59
N ASN A 107 25.30 -9.64 5.49
CA ASN A 107 26.70 -9.31 5.26
C ASN A 107 26.88 -8.01 4.47
N ALA A 108 25.94 -7.68 3.58
CA ALA A 108 26.03 -6.51 2.72
C ALA A 108 25.51 -5.22 3.38
N LEU A 109 24.47 -5.30 4.19
CA LEU A 109 23.79 -4.13 4.75
C LEU A 109 24.45 -3.66 6.05
N LYS A 110 24.59 -2.34 6.19
CA LYS A 110 24.91 -1.72 7.48
C LYS A 110 23.63 -1.64 8.30
N LEU A 111 23.56 -2.32 9.44
CA LEU A 111 22.36 -2.41 10.29
C LEU A 111 22.57 -1.75 11.66
N ASP A 112 23.51 -0.80 11.74
CA ASP A 112 24.11 -0.22 12.96
C ASP A 112 23.39 1.02 13.53
N ALA A 113 22.23 1.40 13.00
CA ALA A 113 21.45 2.52 13.53
C ALA A 113 20.87 2.21 14.93
N ASP A 114 20.62 3.22 15.77
CA ASP A 114 20.03 3.06 17.11
C ASP A 114 18.65 2.39 17.05
N PHE A 115 17.85 2.73 16.02
CA PHE A 115 16.54 2.17 15.74
C PHE A 115 16.48 1.62 14.31
N VAL A 116 16.07 0.36 14.15
CA VAL A 116 15.95 -0.33 12.86
C VAL A 116 14.50 -0.74 12.65
N PHE A 117 13.87 -0.20 11.61
CA PHE A 117 12.55 -0.58 11.13
C PHE A 117 12.67 -1.54 9.96
N ILE A 118 12.17 -2.76 10.13
CA ILE A 118 12.08 -3.76 9.07
C ILE A 118 10.66 -3.80 8.55
N HIS A 119 10.47 -3.51 7.26
CA HIS A 119 9.15 -3.44 6.64
C HIS A 119 8.81 -4.77 5.95
N ASP A 120 7.63 -5.31 6.30
CA ASP A 120 7.02 -6.52 5.71
C ASP A 120 7.82 -7.83 5.92
N PRO A 121 7.32 -8.99 5.45
CA PRO A 121 7.97 -10.28 5.68
C PRO A 121 9.33 -10.48 5.01
N GLN A 122 9.58 -9.82 3.86
CA GLN A 122 10.73 -10.10 3.00
C GLN A 122 12.08 -9.93 3.72
N PRO A 123 12.31 -8.86 4.52
CA PRO A 123 13.53 -8.69 5.29
C PRO A 123 13.37 -9.13 6.77
N ALA A 124 12.27 -9.79 7.15
CA ALA A 124 11.96 -10.03 8.56
C ALA A 124 13.03 -10.83 9.31
N ALA A 125 13.76 -11.71 8.61
CA ALA A 125 14.82 -12.50 9.20
C ALA A 125 16.16 -11.74 9.40
N LEU A 126 16.28 -10.48 8.97
CA LEU A 126 17.47 -9.66 9.25
C LEU A 126 17.68 -9.40 10.75
N VAL A 127 16.63 -9.58 11.56
CA VAL A 127 16.70 -9.54 13.03
C VAL A 127 17.71 -10.52 13.62
N LYS A 128 18.13 -11.56 12.87
CA LYS A 128 19.25 -12.44 13.25
C LYS A 128 20.53 -11.65 13.64
N LYS A 129 20.77 -10.46 13.05
CA LYS A 129 21.92 -9.60 13.40
C LYS A 129 21.77 -8.89 14.75
N ARG A 130 20.55 -8.76 15.29
CA ARG A 130 20.24 -7.99 16.50
C ARG A 130 21.08 -8.46 17.68
N ALA A 131 21.30 -9.76 17.87
CA ALA A 131 22.11 -10.26 18.99
C ALA A 131 23.56 -9.72 18.98
N ALA A 132 24.10 -9.39 17.80
CA ALA A 132 25.43 -8.81 17.65
C ALA A 132 25.44 -7.27 17.78
N LEU A 133 24.27 -6.63 17.80
CA LEU A 133 24.11 -5.18 17.75
C LEU A 133 23.31 -4.69 18.97
N LYS A 134 23.81 -3.68 19.69
CA LYS A 134 23.12 -3.15 20.88
C LYS A 134 22.08 -2.07 20.52
N ASN A 135 21.26 -2.32 19.50
CA ASN A 135 20.24 -1.40 18.99
C ASN A 135 18.82 -1.96 19.13
N ARG A 136 17.81 -1.14 18.78
CA ARG A 136 16.39 -1.47 18.88
C ARG A 136 15.81 -1.80 17.52
N TRP A 137 15.01 -2.86 17.44
CA TRP A 137 14.45 -3.38 16.20
C TRP A 137 12.93 -3.39 16.27
N LEU A 138 12.29 -2.82 15.26
CA LEU A 138 10.85 -2.79 15.10
C LEU A 138 10.46 -3.46 13.79
N TRP A 139 9.51 -4.39 13.85
CA TRP A 139 8.93 -4.98 12.65
C TRP A 139 7.68 -4.21 12.27
N ARG A 140 7.65 -3.63 11.08
CA ARG A 140 6.49 -2.90 10.53
C ARG A 140 5.78 -3.79 9.52
N CYS A 141 4.65 -4.35 9.92
CA CYS A 141 3.81 -5.16 9.06
C CYS A 141 2.76 -4.29 8.35
N HIS A 142 2.76 -4.29 7.01
CA HIS A 142 1.78 -3.56 6.20
C HIS A 142 0.68 -4.45 5.62
N ILE A 143 0.82 -5.77 5.74
CA ILE A 143 -0.14 -6.76 5.23
C ILE A 143 -1.14 -7.22 6.31
N ASP A 144 -2.18 -7.92 5.86
CA ASP A 144 -3.17 -8.56 6.74
C ASP A 144 -2.70 -9.97 7.11
N LEU A 145 -2.44 -10.22 8.39
CA LEU A 145 -2.05 -11.54 8.89
C LEU A 145 -3.20 -12.32 9.52
N SER A 146 -4.42 -11.81 9.54
CA SER A 146 -5.56 -12.41 10.27
C SER A 146 -5.89 -13.84 9.83
N HIS A 147 -5.67 -14.15 8.55
CA HIS A 147 -5.92 -15.44 7.93
C HIS A 147 -4.64 -16.08 7.37
N ALA A 148 -3.49 -15.75 7.96
CA ALA A 148 -2.21 -16.24 7.50
C ALA A 148 -2.12 -17.77 7.48
N ASP A 149 -1.54 -18.31 6.41
CA ASP A 149 -1.20 -19.72 6.31
C ASP A 149 -0.37 -20.17 7.53
N PRO A 150 -0.80 -21.21 8.27
CA PRO A 150 -0.11 -21.65 9.47
C PRO A 150 1.34 -22.07 9.24
N GLY A 151 1.68 -22.61 8.07
CA GLY A 151 3.03 -23.05 7.73
C GLY A 151 3.98 -21.87 7.54
N VAL A 152 3.59 -20.92 6.68
CA VAL A 152 4.39 -19.69 6.46
C VAL A 152 4.48 -18.86 7.73
N TRP A 153 3.39 -18.72 8.48
CA TRP A 153 3.41 -17.98 9.73
C TRP A 153 4.30 -18.66 10.77
N SER A 154 4.26 -19.99 10.91
CA SER A 154 5.14 -20.72 11.84
C SER A 154 6.61 -20.57 11.49
N PHE A 155 6.94 -20.40 10.20
CA PHE A 155 8.30 -20.12 9.76
C PHE A 155 8.75 -18.68 10.07
N LEU A 156 7.90 -17.68 9.84
CA LEU A 156 8.25 -16.27 10.04
C LEU A 156 8.14 -15.80 11.49
N ARG A 157 7.20 -16.37 12.25
CA ARG A 157 6.87 -15.95 13.62
C ARG A 157 8.07 -15.93 14.56
N PRO A 158 8.96 -16.93 14.59
CA PRO A 158 10.15 -16.88 15.45
C PRO A 158 11.01 -15.64 15.20
N TYR A 159 11.17 -15.23 13.93
CA TYR A 159 11.86 -13.97 13.61
C TYR A 159 11.10 -12.76 14.13
N VAL A 160 9.77 -12.71 13.94
CA VAL A 160 8.94 -11.60 14.43
C VAL A 160 8.98 -11.47 15.95
N GLU A 161 9.02 -12.59 16.67
CA GLU A 161 9.08 -12.61 18.15
C GLU A 161 10.42 -12.07 18.70
N ASP A 162 11.47 -12.07 17.89
CA ASP A 162 12.79 -11.53 18.25
C ASP A 162 12.89 -9.99 18.12
N TYR A 163 11.85 -9.29 17.68
CA TYR A 163 11.83 -7.82 17.62
C TYR A 163 11.50 -7.19 18.98
N ASP A 164 11.86 -5.91 19.19
CA ASP A 164 11.48 -5.17 20.40
C ASP A 164 10.00 -4.76 20.39
N ALA A 165 9.42 -4.53 19.21
CA ALA A 165 8.01 -4.26 19.01
C ALA A 165 7.57 -4.58 17.58
N CYS A 166 6.29 -4.86 17.41
CA CYS A 166 5.63 -4.97 16.12
C CYS A 166 4.72 -3.75 15.89
N VAL A 167 4.75 -3.18 14.70
CA VAL A 167 3.90 -2.08 14.29
C VAL A 167 2.93 -2.59 13.22
N VAL A 168 1.63 -2.51 13.48
CA VAL A 168 0.57 -2.96 12.56
C VAL A 168 -0.30 -1.79 12.12
N SER A 169 -0.97 -1.95 10.97
CA SER A 169 -1.86 -0.93 10.38
C SER A 169 -3.30 -1.00 10.89
N SER A 170 -3.72 -2.15 11.42
CA SER A 170 -5.08 -2.40 11.89
C SER A 170 -5.03 -3.41 13.03
N PRO A 171 -5.88 -3.26 14.08
CA PRO A 171 -6.06 -4.32 15.07
C PRO A 171 -6.52 -5.64 14.43
N ALA A 172 -7.30 -5.57 13.34
CA ALA A 172 -7.75 -6.75 12.63
C ALA A 172 -6.60 -7.55 11.99
N PHE A 173 -5.43 -6.94 11.75
CA PHE A 173 -4.26 -7.61 11.16
C PHE A 173 -3.34 -8.25 12.19
N ALA A 174 -3.57 -7.98 13.48
CA ALA A 174 -2.68 -8.39 14.53
C ALA A 174 -2.80 -9.89 14.80
N GLN A 175 -1.66 -10.57 14.82
CA GLN A 175 -1.52 -11.91 15.40
C GLN A 175 -1.16 -11.80 16.88
N LYS A 176 -1.45 -12.83 17.67
CA LYS A 176 -1.03 -12.83 19.07
C LYS A 176 0.48 -13.03 19.15
N LEU A 177 1.20 -11.97 19.52
CA LEU A 177 2.64 -11.96 19.70
C LEU A 177 3.01 -11.69 21.18
N PRO A 178 4.14 -12.23 21.67
CA PRO A 178 4.64 -11.96 23.03
C PRO A 178 5.25 -10.56 23.19
N ILE A 179 5.49 -9.87 22.07
CA ILE A 179 6.07 -8.53 22.03
C ILE A 179 4.99 -7.44 21.93
N PRO A 180 5.29 -6.19 22.37
CA PRO A 180 4.37 -5.08 22.21
C PRO A 180 3.93 -4.87 20.77
N GLN A 181 2.64 -4.60 20.57
CA GLN A 181 2.05 -4.29 19.27
C GLN A 181 1.54 -2.86 19.26
N ILE A 182 2.06 -2.05 18.33
CA ILE A 182 1.78 -0.63 18.18
C ILE A 182 0.93 -0.44 16.94
N LEU A 183 -0.20 0.27 17.07
CA LEU A 183 -1.06 0.59 15.94
C LEU A 183 -0.62 1.92 15.32
N ILE A 184 -0.18 1.88 14.07
CA ILE A 184 0.11 3.08 13.27
C ILE A 184 -0.53 2.87 11.90
N ALA A 185 -1.53 3.67 11.54
CA ALA A 185 -2.11 3.61 10.20
C ALA A 185 -1.11 4.15 9.15
N PRO A 186 -1.06 3.58 7.94
CA PRO A 186 -0.42 4.22 6.80
C PRO A 186 -1.04 5.59 6.51
N SER A 187 -0.29 6.45 5.83
CA SER A 187 -0.71 7.80 5.48
C SER A 187 -0.49 8.08 3.99
N ILE A 188 -1.24 9.04 3.46
CA ILE A 188 -0.96 9.67 2.17
C ILE A 188 -0.09 10.91 2.38
N ASP A 189 0.68 11.31 1.37
CA ASP A 189 1.36 12.61 1.34
C ASP A 189 0.52 13.60 0.50
N PRO A 190 -0.15 14.60 1.11
CA PRO A 190 -0.92 15.62 0.40
C PRO A 190 -0.15 16.42 -0.66
N LEU A 191 1.18 16.52 -0.55
CA LEU A 191 2.01 17.32 -1.46
C LEU A 191 2.67 16.47 -2.56
N SER A 192 2.42 15.16 -2.57
CA SER A 192 2.86 14.27 -3.64
C SER A 192 2.05 14.50 -4.92
N ASP A 193 2.60 14.16 -6.09
CA ASP A 193 1.86 14.23 -7.36
C ASP A 193 0.55 13.42 -7.36
N LYS A 194 0.46 12.39 -6.49
CA LYS A 194 -0.74 11.58 -6.30
C LYS A 194 -1.88 12.34 -5.62
N ASN A 195 -1.58 13.33 -4.78
CA ASN A 195 -2.57 13.95 -3.88
C ASN A 195 -2.59 15.47 -3.87
N ARG A 196 -1.58 16.13 -4.44
CA ARG A 196 -1.54 17.58 -4.57
C ARG A 196 -2.78 18.09 -5.29
N ASP A 197 -3.12 19.35 -5.04
CA ASP A 197 -4.23 19.96 -5.75
C ASP A 197 -3.92 20.10 -7.25
N LEU A 198 -4.97 19.95 -8.06
CA LEU A 198 -4.90 20.10 -9.50
C LEU A 198 -5.96 21.11 -9.93
N GLU A 199 -5.55 22.06 -10.75
CA GLU A 199 -6.46 22.97 -11.41
C GLU A 199 -7.37 22.21 -12.38
N GLU A 200 -8.60 22.66 -12.56
CA GLU A 200 -9.56 21.95 -13.44
C GLU A 200 -9.06 21.77 -14.88
N HIS A 201 -8.30 22.75 -15.39
CA HIS A 201 -7.73 22.66 -16.74
C HIS A 201 -6.65 21.58 -16.83
N GLU A 202 -5.84 21.38 -15.77
CA GLU A 202 -4.84 20.31 -15.69
C GLU A 202 -5.54 18.95 -15.68
N VAL A 203 -6.61 18.81 -14.88
CA VAL A 203 -7.45 17.60 -14.88
C VAL A 203 -8.00 17.32 -16.28
N ARG A 204 -8.63 18.31 -16.93
CA ARG A 204 -9.20 18.15 -18.29
C ARG A 204 -8.15 17.72 -19.31
N GLN A 205 -6.98 18.36 -19.35
CA GLN A 205 -5.89 18.03 -20.26
C GLN A 205 -5.36 16.60 -20.06
N ILE A 206 -5.27 16.14 -18.80
CA ILE A 206 -4.85 14.78 -18.51
C ILE A 206 -5.91 13.78 -18.97
N MET A 207 -7.19 14.03 -18.68
CA MET A 207 -8.28 13.15 -19.11
C MET A 207 -8.38 13.05 -20.64
N GLU A 208 -8.20 14.17 -21.36
CA GLU A 208 -8.13 14.20 -22.83
C GLU A 208 -6.94 13.41 -23.37
N ARG A 209 -5.75 13.59 -22.80
CA ARG A 209 -4.54 12.83 -23.19
C ARG A 209 -4.72 11.33 -22.99
N LEU A 210 -5.39 10.94 -21.91
CA LEU A 210 -5.73 9.54 -21.60
C LEU A 210 -6.93 9.03 -22.41
N LYS A 211 -7.58 9.90 -23.19
CA LYS A 211 -8.77 9.59 -24.00
C LYS A 211 -9.92 9.04 -23.16
N ILE A 212 -10.08 9.56 -21.94
CA ILE A 212 -11.20 9.22 -21.05
C ILE A 212 -12.29 10.28 -21.20
N PRO A 213 -13.46 9.96 -21.78
CA PRO A 213 -14.53 10.93 -21.96
C PRO A 213 -15.13 11.35 -20.62
N LEU A 214 -15.49 12.63 -20.53
CA LEU A 214 -16.13 13.26 -19.35
C LEU A 214 -17.58 13.67 -19.64
N ASP A 215 -18.20 13.08 -20.66
CA ASP A 215 -19.58 13.32 -21.10
C ASP A 215 -20.64 12.68 -20.18
N LYS A 216 -20.23 11.70 -19.36
CA LYS A 216 -21.07 11.00 -18.38
C LYS A 216 -20.39 10.98 -17.01
N PRO A 217 -21.17 10.86 -15.91
CA PRO A 217 -20.61 10.59 -14.58
C PRO A 217 -19.65 9.40 -14.59
N LEU A 218 -18.48 9.58 -13.97
CA LEU A 218 -17.41 8.58 -13.98
C LEU A 218 -17.35 7.86 -12.64
N ILE A 219 -17.54 6.54 -12.66
CA ILE A 219 -17.35 5.65 -11.51
C ILE A 219 -15.99 4.99 -11.69
N THR A 220 -15.11 5.05 -10.68
CA THR A 220 -13.72 4.61 -10.88
C THR A 220 -13.24 3.69 -9.76
N GLN A 221 -12.61 2.58 -10.12
CA GLN A 221 -11.76 1.82 -9.19
C GLN A 221 -10.29 2.00 -9.57
N VAL A 222 -9.48 2.47 -8.61
CA VAL A 222 -8.02 2.53 -8.73
C VAL A 222 -7.43 1.36 -7.95
N SER A 223 -6.91 0.35 -8.63
CA SER A 223 -6.29 -0.81 -7.97
C SER A 223 -5.38 -1.57 -8.91
N ARG A 224 -4.43 -2.35 -8.37
CA ARG A 224 -3.77 -3.38 -9.19
C ARG A 224 -4.82 -4.32 -9.77
N PHE A 225 -4.58 -4.85 -10.97
CA PHE A 225 -5.36 -5.95 -11.51
C PHE A 225 -4.94 -7.21 -10.75
N ASP A 226 -5.72 -7.55 -9.74
CA ASP A 226 -5.45 -8.62 -8.78
C ASP A 226 -6.83 -9.15 -8.36
N ARG A 227 -6.98 -10.47 -8.23
CA ARG A 227 -8.27 -11.10 -7.92
C ARG A 227 -8.84 -10.58 -6.59
N LEU A 228 -7.98 -10.23 -5.63
CA LEU A 228 -8.38 -9.69 -4.34
C LEU A 228 -9.02 -8.30 -4.44
N LYS A 229 -8.78 -7.57 -5.54
CA LYS A 229 -9.40 -6.27 -5.84
C LYS A 229 -10.72 -6.38 -6.59
N ASP A 230 -11.07 -7.59 -7.01
CA ASP A 230 -12.31 -7.97 -7.67
C ASP A 230 -12.78 -7.03 -8.78
N PRO A 231 -11.95 -6.79 -9.82
CA PRO A 231 -12.36 -5.96 -10.96
C PRO A 231 -13.58 -6.54 -11.69
N LEU A 232 -13.72 -7.87 -11.74
CA LEU A 232 -14.88 -8.53 -12.38
C LEU A 232 -16.17 -8.28 -11.58
N GLY A 233 -16.12 -8.36 -10.26
CA GLY A 233 -17.26 -8.03 -9.41
C GLY A 233 -17.66 -6.56 -9.53
N VAL A 234 -16.71 -5.65 -9.74
CA VAL A 234 -17.01 -4.24 -10.04
C VAL A 234 -17.74 -4.09 -11.38
N ILE A 235 -17.30 -4.80 -12.43
CA ILE A 235 -18.01 -4.80 -13.73
C ILE A 235 -19.45 -5.31 -13.56
N LYS A 236 -19.64 -6.39 -12.81
CA LYS A 236 -20.98 -6.93 -12.50
C LYS A 236 -21.85 -5.94 -11.73
N ALA A 237 -21.29 -5.27 -10.72
CA ALA A 237 -21.99 -4.22 -9.97
C ALA A 237 -22.39 -3.04 -10.86
N PHE A 238 -21.51 -2.62 -11.78
CA PHE A 238 -21.82 -1.54 -12.70
C PHE A 238 -22.95 -1.90 -13.68
N ARG A 239 -23.00 -3.15 -14.16
CA ARG A 239 -24.08 -3.62 -15.03
C ARG A 239 -25.45 -3.59 -14.36
N SER A 240 -25.52 -3.83 -13.04
CA SER A 240 -26.81 -3.85 -12.33
C SER A 240 -27.45 -2.47 -12.26
N ILE A 241 -26.65 -1.39 -12.31
CA ILE A 241 -27.15 -0.01 -12.27
C ILE A 241 -27.36 0.62 -13.65
N LYS A 242 -26.86 0.00 -14.72
CA LYS A 242 -26.85 0.56 -16.08
C LYS A 242 -28.25 0.87 -16.63
N THR A 243 -29.27 0.15 -16.16
CA THR A 243 -30.69 0.40 -16.52
C THR A 243 -31.27 1.62 -15.81
N SER A 244 -30.66 2.07 -14.72
CA SER A 244 -31.17 3.10 -13.82
C SER A 244 -30.31 4.37 -13.80
N ALA A 245 -29.08 4.32 -14.32
CA ALA A 245 -28.16 5.45 -14.36
C ALA A 245 -27.29 5.44 -15.63
N GLU A 246 -27.18 6.60 -16.28
CA GLU A 246 -26.23 6.83 -17.36
C GLU A 246 -24.87 7.23 -16.76
N ALA A 247 -23.89 6.34 -16.85
CA ALA A 247 -22.56 6.53 -16.27
C ALA A 247 -21.50 5.76 -17.08
N ARG A 248 -20.21 6.02 -16.79
CA ARG A 248 -19.07 5.23 -17.27
C ARG A 248 -18.35 4.58 -16.10
N LEU A 249 -17.91 3.34 -16.27
CA LEU A 249 -16.99 2.66 -15.37
C LEU A 249 -15.56 2.82 -15.88
N LEU A 250 -14.64 3.22 -15.01
CA LEU A 250 -13.21 3.21 -15.25
C LEU A 250 -12.51 2.28 -14.25
N LEU A 251 -11.90 1.23 -14.76
CA LEU A 251 -10.95 0.42 -14.00
C LEU A 251 -9.54 0.85 -14.39
N VAL A 252 -8.78 1.38 -13.44
CA VAL A 252 -7.40 1.82 -13.69
C VAL A 252 -6.45 1.16 -12.70
N GLY A 253 -5.34 0.64 -13.22
CA GLY A 253 -4.39 -0.11 -12.41
C GLY A 253 -2.97 -0.10 -12.94
N GLY A 254 -2.03 -0.28 -12.03
CA GLY A 254 -0.63 -0.52 -12.36
C GLY A 254 -0.42 -1.92 -12.91
N SER A 255 0.29 -2.07 -14.03
CA SER A 255 0.94 -3.34 -14.35
C SER A 255 2.26 -3.42 -13.58
N ALA A 256 2.42 -4.46 -12.75
CA ALA A 256 3.73 -4.84 -12.26
C ALA A 256 4.36 -5.75 -13.34
N PRO A 257 5.53 -5.39 -13.91
CA PRO A 257 6.15 -6.16 -15.00
C PRO A 257 6.34 -7.65 -14.65
N ASP A 258 6.54 -7.94 -13.36
CA ASP A 258 6.79 -9.28 -12.84
C ASP A 258 5.55 -9.89 -12.16
N ASP A 259 4.35 -9.49 -12.58
CA ASP A 259 3.08 -10.02 -12.07
C ASP A 259 2.28 -10.76 -13.16
N PRO A 260 2.60 -12.05 -13.43
CA PRO A 260 1.85 -12.88 -14.37
C PRO A 260 0.36 -12.98 -14.04
N GLU A 261 0.02 -13.03 -12.74
CA GLU A 261 -1.38 -13.06 -12.30
C GLU A 261 -2.10 -11.77 -12.69
N GLY A 262 -1.47 -10.61 -12.46
CA GLY A 262 -2.10 -9.34 -12.81
C GLY A 262 -2.33 -9.16 -14.31
N THR A 263 -1.47 -9.74 -15.15
CA THR A 263 -1.68 -9.76 -16.61
C THR A 263 -2.90 -10.60 -16.99
N LEU A 264 -3.09 -11.76 -16.34
CA LEU A 264 -4.26 -12.61 -16.57
C LEU A 264 -5.56 -11.91 -16.12
N VAL A 265 -5.57 -11.32 -14.93
CA VAL A 265 -6.76 -10.61 -14.41
C VAL A 265 -7.11 -9.39 -15.26
N TYR A 266 -6.11 -8.69 -15.79
CA TYR A 266 -6.32 -7.59 -16.75
C TYR A 266 -7.01 -8.08 -18.03
N GLN A 267 -6.53 -9.20 -18.60
CA GLN A 267 -7.15 -9.79 -19.80
C GLN A 267 -8.57 -10.27 -19.54
N GLU A 268 -8.82 -10.94 -18.40
CA GLU A 268 -10.17 -11.35 -17.98
C GLU A 268 -11.11 -10.14 -17.88
N ALA A 269 -10.64 -9.01 -17.33
CA ALA A 269 -11.45 -7.79 -17.24
C ALA A 269 -11.76 -7.20 -18.62
N LEU A 270 -10.79 -7.19 -19.56
CA LEU A 270 -11.01 -6.78 -20.94
C LEU A 270 -12.03 -7.66 -21.66
N ASP A 271 -11.93 -8.96 -21.49
CA ASP A 271 -12.86 -9.92 -22.08
C ASP A 271 -14.26 -9.77 -21.49
N GLU A 272 -14.36 -9.56 -20.18
CA GLU A 272 -15.62 -9.31 -19.48
C GLU A 272 -16.29 -8.02 -19.97
N ALA A 273 -15.53 -6.96 -20.23
CA ALA A 273 -16.04 -5.67 -20.71
C ALA A 273 -16.30 -5.60 -22.23
N LYS A 274 -16.08 -6.70 -22.95
CA LYS A 274 -16.12 -6.71 -24.41
C LYS A 274 -17.50 -6.30 -24.95
N GLY A 275 -17.51 -5.29 -25.83
CA GLY A 275 -18.72 -4.75 -26.44
C GLY A 275 -19.44 -3.69 -25.61
N GLU A 276 -18.87 -3.25 -24.49
CA GLU A 276 -19.43 -2.19 -23.65
C GLU A 276 -18.59 -0.92 -23.69
N GLU A 277 -19.04 0.07 -24.47
CA GLU A 277 -18.34 1.35 -24.64
C GLU A 277 -18.26 2.22 -23.37
N ASP A 278 -19.16 1.98 -22.41
CA ASP A 278 -19.20 2.68 -21.12
C ASP A 278 -18.27 2.05 -20.08
N ILE A 279 -17.58 0.95 -20.38
CA ILE A 279 -16.57 0.33 -19.50
C ILE A 279 -15.19 0.56 -20.10
N ILE A 280 -14.38 1.36 -19.41
CA ILE A 280 -13.03 1.72 -19.80
C ILE A 280 -12.06 1.01 -18.84
N ILE A 281 -11.09 0.29 -19.41
CA ILE A 281 -10.06 -0.42 -18.63
C ILE A 281 -8.70 0.09 -19.08
N LEU A 282 -7.92 0.60 -18.13
CA LEU A 282 -6.65 1.27 -18.40
C LEU A 282 -5.54 0.69 -17.53
N ALA A 283 -4.49 0.17 -18.16
CA ALA A 283 -3.23 -0.14 -17.50
C ALA A 283 -2.30 1.09 -17.59
N LEU A 284 -1.91 1.64 -16.44
CA LEU A 284 -0.94 2.73 -16.36
C LEU A 284 0.36 2.25 -15.71
N PRO A 285 1.52 2.83 -16.05
CA PRO A 285 2.75 2.58 -15.29
C PRO A 285 2.61 2.90 -13.80
N PRO A 286 3.34 2.22 -12.90
CA PRO A 286 3.34 2.53 -11.46
C PRO A 286 3.72 3.99 -11.12
N THR A 287 4.43 4.65 -12.03
CA THR A 287 4.89 6.04 -11.92
C THR A 287 3.86 7.07 -12.35
N SER A 288 2.68 6.67 -12.84
CA SER A 288 1.59 7.56 -13.28
C SER A 288 0.82 8.20 -12.12
N HIS A 289 1.55 8.81 -11.18
CA HIS A 289 0.96 9.40 -9.98
C HIS A 289 0.00 10.54 -10.33
N ILE A 290 0.39 11.40 -11.27
CA ILE A 290 -0.40 12.58 -11.65
C ILE A 290 -1.65 12.21 -12.46
N GLU A 291 -1.57 11.19 -13.31
CA GLU A 291 -2.73 10.64 -14.01
C GLU A 291 -3.76 10.07 -13.06
N ILE A 292 -3.32 9.29 -12.07
CA ILE A 292 -4.23 8.75 -11.05
C ILE A 292 -4.86 9.86 -10.22
N ASN A 293 -4.12 10.93 -9.90
CA ASN A 293 -4.66 12.10 -9.22
C ASN A 293 -5.78 12.75 -10.03
N ALA A 294 -5.52 13.05 -11.32
CA ALA A 294 -6.50 13.63 -12.22
C ALA A 294 -7.74 12.74 -12.41
N ILE A 295 -7.54 11.43 -12.58
CA ILE A 295 -8.61 10.45 -12.67
C ILE A 295 -9.49 10.51 -11.42
N GLN A 296 -8.91 10.38 -10.22
CA GLN A 296 -9.68 10.41 -8.98
C GLN A 296 -10.45 11.73 -8.82
N ARG A 297 -9.87 12.87 -9.22
CA ARG A 297 -10.53 14.18 -9.20
C ARG A 297 -11.65 14.32 -10.22
N ALA A 298 -11.54 13.68 -11.38
CA ALA A 298 -12.57 13.66 -12.41
C ALA A 298 -13.73 12.69 -12.06
N SER A 299 -13.48 11.67 -11.23
CA SER A 299 -14.50 10.72 -10.82
C SER A 299 -15.62 11.35 -10.00
N SER A 300 -16.85 10.89 -10.27
CA SER A 300 -18.04 11.20 -9.47
C SER A 300 -18.13 10.30 -8.23
N ILE A 301 -17.77 9.03 -8.36
CA ILE A 301 -17.71 8.03 -7.27
C ILE A 301 -16.43 7.22 -7.41
N ILE A 302 -15.75 6.97 -6.28
CA ILE A 302 -14.64 6.03 -6.22
C ILE A 302 -15.12 4.72 -5.60
N LEU A 303 -14.73 3.61 -6.22
CA LEU A 303 -14.91 2.27 -5.71
C LEU A 303 -13.60 1.73 -5.14
N GLN A 304 -13.69 1.01 -4.02
CA GLN A 304 -12.62 0.14 -3.53
C GLN A 304 -13.24 -1.20 -3.08
N LYS A 305 -13.76 -1.97 -4.04
CA LYS A 305 -14.54 -3.18 -3.77
C LYS A 305 -13.66 -4.42 -3.57
N SER A 306 -12.69 -4.32 -2.67
CA SER A 306 -11.75 -5.41 -2.37
C SER A 306 -12.44 -6.57 -1.62
N ILE A 307 -12.04 -7.80 -1.94
CA ILE A 307 -12.37 -9.02 -1.17
C ILE A 307 -11.42 -9.15 0.02
N ARG A 308 -10.15 -8.79 -0.19
CA ARG A 308 -9.14 -8.63 0.87
C ARG A 308 -8.34 -7.37 0.62
N GLU A 309 -8.08 -6.64 1.69
CA GLU A 309 -7.30 -5.41 1.65
C GLU A 309 -6.44 -5.31 2.90
N GLY A 310 -5.23 -4.77 2.73
CA GLY A 310 -4.48 -4.24 3.85
C GLY A 310 -5.15 -2.94 4.31
N PHE A 311 -4.41 -1.84 4.31
CA PHE A 311 -5.05 -0.56 4.62
C PHE A 311 -5.97 -0.06 3.51
N GLY A 312 -5.51 -0.07 2.25
CA GLY A 312 -6.24 0.49 1.11
C GLY A 312 -6.05 2.00 0.98
N LEU A 313 -4.82 2.46 0.70
CA LEU A 313 -4.48 3.89 0.58
C LEU A 313 -5.33 4.64 -0.45
N THR A 314 -5.79 3.96 -1.49
CA THR A 314 -6.67 4.52 -2.53
C THR A 314 -7.98 5.06 -1.96
N VAL A 315 -8.45 4.54 -0.81
CA VAL A 315 -9.59 5.08 -0.08
C VAL A 315 -9.23 6.43 0.53
N SER A 316 -8.12 6.53 1.26
CA SER A 316 -7.61 7.80 1.81
C SER A 316 -7.36 8.83 0.71
N GLU A 317 -6.77 8.43 -0.41
CA GLU A 317 -6.53 9.29 -1.58
C GLU A 317 -7.83 9.87 -2.14
N ALA A 318 -8.89 9.07 -2.22
CA ALA A 318 -10.20 9.49 -2.70
C ALA A 318 -10.91 10.41 -1.70
N LEU A 319 -10.91 10.05 -0.41
CA LEU A 319 -11.48 10.87 0.67
C LEU A 319 -10.79 12.24 0.76
N TRP A 320 -9.46 12.27 0.61
CA TRP A 320 -8.68 13.50 0.58
C TRP A 320 -9.10 14.44 -0.55
N LYS A 321 -9.50 13.88 -1.70
CA LYS A 321 -10.00 14.62 -2.87
C LYS A 321 -11.51 14.93 -2.77
N GLY A 322 -12.12 14.73 -1.61
CA GLY A 322 -13.54 14.98 -1.36
C GLY A 322 -14.47 14.06 -2.15
N LYS A 323 -14.02 12.86 -2.54
CA LYS A 323 -14.81 11.94 -3.36
C LYS A 323 -15.63 10.99 -2.50
N PRO A 324 -16.93 10.79 -2.82
CA PRO A 324 -17.71 9.71 -2.25
C PRO A 324 -17.06 8.36 -2.57
N VAL A 325 -16.88 7.53 -1.54
CA VAL A 325 -16.27 6.20 -1.67
C VAL A 325 -17.30 5.11 -1.36
N ILE A 326 -17.40 4.10 -2.22
CA ILE A 326 -18.10 2.83 -1.93
C ILE A 326 -17.03 1.74 -1.87
N ALA A 327 -16.88 1.08 -0.73
CA ALA A 327 -15.78 0.14 -0.51
C ALA A 327 -16.20 -1.13 0.23
N GLY A 328 -15.47 -2.21 -0.02
CA GLY A 328 -15.65 -3.47 0.71
C GLY A 328 -15.30 -3.29 2.19
N ALA A 329 -16.13 -3.79 3.10
CA ALA A 329 -15.93 -3.73 4.54
C ALA A 329 -14.87 -4.75 5.03
N VAL A 330 -13.66 -4.69 4.46
CA VAL A 330 -12.59 -5.65 4.68
C VAL A 330 -11.30 -4.96 5.12
N GLY A 331 -10.52 -5.66 5.94
CA GLY A 331 -9.23 -5.22 6.41
C GLY A 331 -9.21 -3.82 7.06
N GLY A 332 -8.42 -2.90 6.52
CA GLY A 332 -8.24 -1.54 7.05
C GLY A 332 -9.23 -0.52 6.50
N ILE A 333 -10.05 -0.87 5.51
CA ILE A 333 -11.03 0.05 4.90
C ILE A 333 -12.05 0.59 5.94
N PRO A 334 -12.60 -0.22 6.87
CA PRO A 334 -13.55 0.28 7.86
C PRO A 334 -12.98 1.33 8.84
N GLN A 335 -11.65 1.47 8.95
CA GLN A 335 -11.03 2.52 9.77
C GLN A 335 -11.00 3.88 9.04
N GLN A 336 -11.14 3.87 7.71
CA GLN A 336 -11.10 5.09 6.88
C GLN A 336 -12.49 5.64 6.60
N ILE A 337 -13.51 4.77 6.53
CA ILE A 337 -14.88 5.14 6.17
C ILE A 337 -15.81 5.05 7.37
N ILE A 338 -16.45 6.17 7.71
CA ILE A 338 -17.60 6.20 8.58
C ILE A 338 -18.83 5.95 7.69
N HIS A 339 -19.40 4.75 7.82
CA HIS A 339 -20.50 4.29 6.99
C HIS A 339 -21.67 5.29 6.98
N LYS A 340 -22.17 5.63 5.78
CA LYS A 340 -23.22 6.63 5.51
C LYS A 340 -22.87 8.08 5.87
N GLN A 341 -21.62 8.37 6.22
CA GLN A 341 -21.14 9.74 6.46
C GLN A 341 -20.02 10.13 5.50
N SER A 342 -18.87 9.45 5.54
CA SER A 342 -17.75 9.72 4.62
C SER A 342 -17.73 8.77 3.41
N GLY A 343 -18.54 7.72 3.43
CA GLY A 343 -18.67 6.75 2.34
C GLY A 343 -19.64 5.61 2.68
N ILE A 344 -19.76 4.64 1.78
CA ILE A 344 -20.58 3.43 1.96
C ILE A 344 -19.65 2.22 2.05
N LEU A 345 -19.97 1.36 3.01
CA LEU A 345 -19.31 0.08 3.21
C LEU A 345 -20.26 -1.02 2.74
N VAL A 346 -19.75 -1.94 1.92
CA VAL A 346 -20.53 -3.04 1.34
C VAL A 346 -19.87 -4.39 1.63
N HIS A 347 -20.65 -5.46 1.57
CA HIS A 347 -20.18 -6.84 1.78
C HIS A 347 -20.36 -7.72 0.53
N SER A 348 -21.01 -7.20 -0.50
CA SER A 348 -21.50 -7.93 -1.67
C SER A 348 -21.52 -7.03 -2.92
N ILE A 349 -21.88 -7.61 -4.06
CA ILE A 349 -22.09 -6.89 -5.34
C ILE A 349 -23.51 -6.32 -5.39
N GLU A 350 -24.46 -7.05 -4.82
CA GLU A 350 -25.83 -6.64 -4.51
C GLU A 350 -25.86 -5.57 -3.42
#